data_AF-A0A965P9L8-F1
#
_entry.id   AF-A0A965P9L8-F1
#
_cell.length_a   1.000
_cell.length_b   1.000
_cell.length_c   1.000
_cell.angle_alpha   90.00
_cell.angle_beta   90.00
_cell.angle_gamma   90.00
#
_symmetry.space_group_name_H-M   'P 1'
#
loop_
_entity.id
_entity.type
_entity.pdbx_description
1 polymer ?
#
loop_
_entity_poly.entity_id
_entity_poly.type
_entity_poly.pdbx_seq_one_letter_code
_entity_poly.pdbx_strand_id
1 'polypeptide(L)'
;MNIITQLPRYSDGEVNRALIREIMTGMELKKQIENKKEIEAAEQAKQYKDVKAMKGLGRCVGVIPEWEFYRMQQKYGHAEIHSKGFMKYFQKAFPHLSPNKL
;
A
#
# COMPACT_ATOMS: atom_id res chain seq x y z
N MET A 1 -26.85 -40.52 20.90
CA MET A 1 -26.09 -39.34 20.45
C MET A 1 -25.10 -39.84 19.41
N ASN A 2 -25.42 -39.69 18.12
CA ASN A 2 -24.54 -40.16 17.02
C ASN A 2 -23.47 -39.10 16.79
N ILE A 3 -22.24 -39.39 17.19
CA ILE A 3 -21.09 -38.55 16.86
C ILE A 3 -20.78 -38.80 15.38
N ILE A 4 -20.94 -37.77 14.56
CA ILE A 4 -20.58 -37.82 13.14
C ILE A 4 -19.05 -37.90 13.06
N THR A 5 -18.51 -39.05 12.67
CA THR A 5 -17.05 -39.28 12.57
C THR A 5 -16.54 -39.29 11.12
N GLN A 6 -17.43 -39.16 10.13
CA GLN A 6 -17.05 -39.14 8.73
C GLN A 6 -16.66 -37.71 8.32
N LEU A 7 -15.34 -37.46 8.28
CA LEU A 7 -14.81 -36.24 7.69
C LEU A 7 -15.03 -36.26 6.17
N PRO A 8 -15.46 -35.14 5.56
CA PRO A 8 -15.56 -35.03 4.11
C PRO A 8 -14.18 -35.24 3.48
N ARG A 9 -14.13 -36.13 2.49
CA ARG A 9 -12.93 -36.39 1.68
C ARG A 9 -13.05 -35.61 0.39
N TYR A 10 -12.05 -34.79 0.09
CA TYR A 10 -11.94 -34.04 -1.16
C TYR A 10 -10.95 -34.72 -2.09
N SER A 11 -11.20 -34.62 -3.39
CA SER A 11 -10.23 -35.03 -4.40
C SER A 11 -9.09 -34.02 -4.50
N ASP A 12 -7.90 -34.47 -4.90
CA ASP A 12 -6.74 -33.58 -5.11
C ASP A 12 -7.05 -32.45 -6.12
N GLY A 13 -7.90 -32.73 -7.11
CA GLY A 13 -8.35 -31.73 -8.08
C GLY A 13 -9.24 -30.65 -7.48
N GLU A 14 -10.09 -30.98 -6.50
CA GLU A 14 -10.90 -30.00 -5.76
C GLU A 14 -10.04 -29.13 -4.86
N VAL A 15 -9.08 -29.75 -4.16
CA VAL A 15 -8.12 -29.05 -3.30
C VAL A 15 -7.28 -28.07 -4.13
N ASN A 16 -6.76 -28.50 -5.29
CA ASN A 16 -5.96 -27.63 -6.15
C ASN A 16 -6.76 -26.45 -6.72
N ARG A 17 -8.02 -26.67 -7.12
CA ARG A 17 -8.89 -25.57 -7.58
C ARG A 17 -9.20 -24.57 -6.47
N ALA A 18 -9.44 -25.06 -5.26
CA ALA A 18 -9.66 -24.20 -4.10
C ALA A 18 -8.41 -23.37 -3.79
N LEU A 19 -7.23 -23.98 -3.81
CA LEU A 19 -5.95 -23.30 -3.61
C LEU A 19 -5.70 -22.22 -4.66
N ILE A 20 -5.88 -22.54 -5.95
CA ILE A 20 -5.70 -21.57 -7.04
C ILE A 20 -6.67 -20.39 -6.87
N ARG A 21 -7.94 -20.68 -6.54
CA ARG A 21 -8.95 -19.65 -6.28
C ARG A 21 -8.53 -18.76 -5.10
N GLU A 22 -8.06 -19.35 -4.01
CA GLU A 22 -7.58 -18.60 -2.84
C GLU A 22 -6.44 -17.66 -3.21
N ILE A 23 -5.42 -18.17 -3.92
CA ILE A 23 -4.29 -17.35 -4.40
C ILE A 23 -4.77 -16.18 -5.25
N MET A 24 -5.64 -16.43 -6.24
CA MET A 24 -6.17 -15.38 -7.11
C MET A 24 -6.96 -14.34 -6.33
N THR A 25 -7.86 -14.78 -5.44
CA THR A 25 -8.67 -13.86 -4.62
C THR A 25 -7.82 -13.07 -3.62
N GLY A 26 -6.78 -13.67 -3.04
CA GLY A 26 -5.85 -13.01 -2.14
C GLY A 26 -5.03 -11.93 -2.85
N MET A 27 -4.58 -12.18 -4.09
CA MET A 27 -3.90 -11.17 -4.91
C MET A 27 -4.81 -10.00 -5.24
N GLU A 28 -6.06 -10.27 -5.63
CA GLU A 28 -7.03 -9.21 -5.94
C GLU A 28 -7.38 -8.39 -4.68
N LEU A 29 -7.60 -9.06 -3.54
CA LEU A 29 -7.86 -8.40 -2.26
C LEU A 29 -6.71 -7.45 -1.88
N LYS A 30 -5.46 -7.90 -2.04
CA LYS A 30 -4.28 -7.07 -1.76
C LYS A 30 -4.25 -5.84 -2.66
N LYS A 31 -4.51 -5.99 -3.96
CA LYS A 31 -4.57 -4.88 -4.91
C LYS A 31 -5.66 -3.88 -4.55
N GLN A 32 -6.83 -4.35 -4.12
CA GLN A 32 -7.92 -3.49 -3.69
C GLN A 32 -7.57 -2.70 -2.41
N ILE A 33 -6.88 -3.34 -1.46
CA ILE A 33 -6.39 -2.67 -0.25
C ILE A 33 -5.35 -1.60 -0.61
N GLU A 34 -4.40 -1.91 -1.49
CA GLU A 34 -3.39 -0.96 -1.97
C GLU A 34 -4.04 0.26 -2.64
N ASN A 35 -4.99 0.04 -3.55
CA ASN A 35 -5.76 1.11 -4.19
C ASN A 35 -6.53 1.97 -3.18
N LYS A 36 -7.19 1.33 -2.21
CA LYS A 36 -7.93 2.06 -1.16
C LYS A 36 -6.99 2.96 -0.36
N LYS A 37 -5.82 2.44 0.02
CA LYS A 37 -4.81 3.20 0.76
C LYS A 37 -4.22 4.36 -0.04
N GLU A 38 -4.04 4.19 -1.34
CA GLU A 38 -3.60 5.26 -2.23
C GLU A 38 -4.65 6.38 -2.33
N ILE A 39 -5.94 6.04 -2.41
CA ILE A 39 -7.03 7.02 -2.41
C ILE A 39 -7.06 7.79 -1.09
N GLU A 40 -6.99 7.09 0.05
CA GLU A 40 -6.92 7.72 1.39
C GLU A 40 -5.73 8.70 1.48
N ALA A 41 -4.56 8.30 0.97
CA ALA A 41 -3.37 9.14 0.95
C ALA A 41 -3.53 10.37 0.04
N ALA A 42 -4.19 10.23 -1.12
CA ALA A 42 -4.49 11.35 -2.01
C ALA A 42 -5.47 12.35 -1.38
N GLU A 43 -6.46 11.87 -0.62
CA GLU A 43 -7.36 12.73 0.15
C GLU A 43 -6.62 13.49 1.25
N GLN A 44 -5.74 12.82 1.98
CA GLN A 44 -4.87 13.48 2.97
C GLN A 44 -3.95 14.51 2.31
N ALA A 45 -3.35 14.19 1.16
CA ALA A 45 -2.51 15.13 0.43
C ALA A 45 -3.29 16.42 0.10
N LYS A 46 -4.55 16.33 -0.33
CA LYS A 46 -5.37 17.53 -0.57
C LYS A 46 -5.51 18.42 0.67
N GLN A 47 -5.59 17.84 1.87
CA GLN A 47 -5.68 18.60 3.12
C GLN A 47 -4.38 19.35 3.46
N TYR A 48 -3.24 18.84 3.01
CA TYR A 48 -1.92 19.46 3.20
C TYR A 48 -1.52 20.46 2.11
N LYS A 49 -2.38 20.67 1.12
CA LYS A 49 -2.18 21.68 0.10
C LYS A 49 -2.24 23.07 0.75
N ASP A 50 -1.25 23.90 0.47
CA ASP A 50 -1.13 25.28 0.99
C ASP A 50 -0.99 25.41 2.52
N VAL A 51 -0.86 24.29 3.24
CA VAL A 51 -0.53 24.30 4.68
C VAL A 51 0.89 24.81 4.86
N LYS A 52 1.06 25.77 5.78
CA LYS A 52 2.36 26.36 6.12
C LYS A 52 3.30 25.30 6.69
N ALA A 53 4.60 25.51 6.49
CA ALA A 53 5.62 24.64 7.06
C ALA A 53 5.46 24.54 8.58
N MET A 54 5.43 23.32 9.10
CA MET A 54 5.43 23.07 10.53
C MET A 54 6.84 23.25 11.07
N LYS A 55 6.97 23.89 12.24
CA LYS A 55 8.27 24.16 12.87
C LYS A 55 8.99 22.83 13.14
N GLY A 56 10.19 22.65 12.58
CA GLY A 56 11.02 21.44 12.72
C GLY A 56 10.77 20.34 11.68
N LEU A 57 9.57 20.25 11.09
CA LEU A 57 9.18 19.22 10.11
C LEU A 57 9.17 19.73 8.66
N GLY A 58 9.09 21.05 8.46
CA GLY A 58 9.05 21.66 7.13
C GLY A 58 7.66 21.56 6.49
N ARG A 59 7.62 21.67 5.16
CA ARG A 59 6.38 21.58 4.36
C ARG A 59 6.17 20.15 3.90
N CYS A 60 4.93 19.66 3.94
CA CYS A 60 4.60 18.35 3.39
C CYS A 60 4.79 18.36 1.87
N VAL A 61 5.64 17.48 1.34
CA VAL A 61 5.98 17.38 -0.10
C VAL A 61 5.44 16.12 -0.77
N GLY A 62 4.95 15.17 0.01
CA GLY A 62 4.38 13.91 -0.46
C GLY A 62 3.71 13.15 0.69
N VAL A 63 2.60 12.48 0.40
CA VAL A 63 1.90 11.58 1.34
C VAL A 63 2.03 10.17 0.80
N ILE A 64 2.71 9.31 1.54
CA ILE A 64 2.96 7.92 1.16
C ILE A 64 2.19 7.02 2.14
N PRO A 65 1.43 6.02 1.65
CA PRO A 65 0.84 5.02 2.52
C PRO A 65 1.89 4.32 3.40
N GLU A 66 1.57 4.12 4.68
CA GLU A 66 2.52 3.61 5.70
C GLU A 66 3.23 2.32 5.26
N TRP A 67 2.47 1.32 4.80
CA TRP A 67 3.02 0.04 4.34
C TRP A 67 3.99 0.20 3.17
N GLU A 68 3.66 1.08 2.23
CA GLU A 68 4.50 1.35 1.06
C GLU A 68 5.79 2.05 1.47
N PHE A 69 5.71 3.00 2.39
CA PHE A 69 6.87 3.68 2.97
C PHE A 69 7.84 2.68 3.61
N TYR A 70 7.35 1.78 4.46
CA TYR A 70 8.20 0.75 5.07
C TYR A 70 8.79 -0.22 4.05
N ARG A 71 8.01 -0.65 3.06
CA ARG A 71 8.50 -1.53 1.97
C ARG A 71 9.60 -0.86 1.18
N MET A 72 9.42 0.42 0.83
CA MET A 72 10.45 1.20 0.15
C MET A 72 11.68 1.35 1.04
N GLN A 73 11.51 1.61 2.34
CA GLN A 73 12.62 1.81 3.28
C GLN A 73 13.48 0.56 3.42
N GLN A 74 12.86 -0.62 3.45
CA GLN A 74 13.57 -1.88 3.45
C GLN A 74 14.33 -2.14 2.14
N LYS A 75 13.76 -1.72 1.00
CA LYS A 75 14.33 -1.99 -0.33
C LYS A 75 15.45 -1.02 -0.74
N TYR A 76 15.25 0.27 -0.50
CA TYR A 76 16.15 1.33 -0.98
C TYR A 76 16.96 1.99 0.15
N GLY A 77 16.58 1.76 1.41
CA GLY A 77 17.21 2.36 2.57
C GLY A 77 16.58 3.71 2.96
N HIS A 78 16.73 4.05 4.24
CA HIS A 78 16.13 5.25 4.82
C HIS A 78 16.67 6.54 4.19
N ALA A 79 17.97 6.62 3.91
CA ALA A 79 18.59 7.81 3.33
C ALA A 79 18.10 8.08 1.91
N GLU A 80 17.91 7.04 1.10
CA GLU A 80 17.55 7.19 -0.32
C GLU A 80 16.13 7.72 -0.48
N ILE A 81 15.18 7.29 0.36
CA ILE A 81 13.78 7.76 0.28
C ILE A 81 13.65 9.23 0.65
N HIS A 82 14.52 9.72 1.52
CA HIS A 82 14.57 11.13 1.87
C HIS A 82 15.48 11.94 0.92
N SER A 83 16.05 11.31 -0.10
CA SER A 83 16.90 11.99 -1.08
C SER A 83 16.07 12.93 -1.95
N LYS A 84 16.66 14.07 -2.35
CA LYS A 84 16.03 14.98 -3.31
C LYS A 84 15.75 14.30 -4.66
N GLY A 85 16.58 13.34 -5.06
CA GLY A 85 16.41 12.60 -6.30
C GLY A 85 15.15 11.75 -6.27
N PHE A 86 14.98 10.96 -5.20
CA PHE A 86 13.82 10.12 -5.00
C PHE A 86 12.54 10.96 -4.88
N MET A 87 12.56 12.04 -4.12
CA MET A 87 11.38 12.91 -3.96
C MET A 87 10.98 13.61 -5.28
N LYS A 88 11.94 14.04 -6.12
CA LYS A 88 11.64 14.56 -7.46
C LYS A 88 10.99 13.50 -8.35
N TYR A 89 11.50 12.27 -8.31
CA TYR A 89 10.90 11.14 -9.03
C TYR A 89 9.49 10.85 -8.52
N PHE A 90 9.30 10.78 -7.20
CA PHE A 90 8.01 10.54 -6.57
C PHE A 90 6.98 11.59 -6.98
N GLN A 91 7.31 12.87 -6.95
CA GLN A 91 6.40 13.94 -7.38
C GLN A 91 6.03 13.87 -8.86
N LYS A 92 6.95 13.38 -9.71
CA LYS A 92 6.69 13.19 -11.15
C LYS A 92 5.79 11.98 -11.41
N ALA A 93 6.03 10.87 -10.70
CA ALA A 93 5.29 9.63 -10.86
C ALA A 93 3.90 9.69 -10.22
N PHE A 94 3.77 10.36 -9.07
CA PHE A 94 2.57 10.42 -8.25
C PHE A 94 2.20 11.88 -7.89
N PRO A 95 1.78 12.68 -8.87
CA PRO A 95 1.43 14.08 -8.63
C PRO A 95 0.21 14.24 -7.70
N HIS A 96 -0.73 13.28 -7.70
CA HIS A 96 -1.92 13.29 -6.84
C HIS A 96 -1.62 13.04 -5.36
N LEU A 97 -0.45 12.45 -5.06
CA LEU A 97 0.03 12.24 -3.69
C LEU A 97 0.95 13.37 -3.21
N SER A 98 1.20 14.37 -4.06
CA SER A 98 2.21 15.41 -3.84
C SER A 98 1.55 16.78 -3.66
N PRO A 99 1.28 17.21 -2.41
CA PRO A 99 0.52 18.43 -2.16
C PRO A 99 1.26 19.71 -2.51
N ASN A 100 2.58 19.72 -2.32
CA ASN A 100 3.42 20.88 -2.54
C ASN A 100 4.68 20.47 -3.30
N LYS A 101 5.05 21.28 -4.30
CA LYS A 101 6.29 21.06 -5.07
C LYS A 101 7.53 21.36 -4.22
N LEU A 102 8.58 20.59 -4.49
CA LEU A 102 9.92 20.75 -3.91
C LEU A 102 10.64 22.00 -4.44
#